data_AF-A0AAJ1JJH7-F1
#
_entry.id   AF-A0AAJ1JJH7-F1
#
_cell.length_a   1.000
_cell.length_b   1.000
_cell.length_c   1.000
_cell.angle_alpha   90.00
_cell.angle_beta   90.00
_cell.angle_gamma   90.00
#
_symmetry.space_group_name_H-M   'P 1'
#
loop_
_entity.id
_entity.type
_entity.pdbx_description
1 polymer ?
#
loop_
_entity_poly.entity_id
_entity_poly.type
_entity_poly.pdbx_seq_one_letter_code
_entity_poly.pdbx_strand_id
1 'polypeptide(L)'
;RLTSVTRHQGQAEKTLVTYDYDEQQRLIQVTDADNRITRRFGWDEESGLMAMHQYATGLSSHYRWQRFDTFTLEDNEPEWRVVEHWLKEEGQT
;
A
#
# COMPACT_ATOMS: atom_id res chain seq x y z
N ARG A 1 -6.66 -8.96 -8.74
CA ARG A 1 -5.97 -8.78 -7.44
C ARG A 1 -6.56 -9.75 -6.42
N LEU A 2 -5.81 -10.18 -5.40
CA LEU A 2 -6.33 -11.03 -4.33
C LEU A 2 -7.26 -10.22 -3.41
N THR A 3 -8.50 -10.64 -3.18
CA THR A 3 -9.48 -9.87 -2.38
C THR A 3 -9.66 -10.40 -0.96
N SER A 4 -9.40 -11.68 -0.72
CA SER A 4 -9.40 -12.26 0.62
C SER A 4 -8.52 -13.50 0.70
N VAL A 5 -8.10 -13.84 1.91
CA VAL A 5 -7.60 -15.18 2.23
C VAL A 5 -8.58 -15.83 3.20
N THR A 6 -9.01 -17.03 2.85
CA THR A 6 -10.02 -17.76 3.60
C THR A 6 -9.49 -19.14 3.97
N ARG A 7 -9.69 -19.53 5.23
CA ARG A 7 -9.40 -20.87 5.71
C ARG A 7 -10.66 -21.74 5.63
N HIS A 8 -10.52 -22.91 5.00
CA HIS A 8 -11.54 -23.95 4.98
C HIS A 8 -11.14 -25.10 5.91
N GLN A 9 -12.05 -25.54 6.77
CA GLN A 9 -11.89 -26.71 7.65
C GLN A 9 -13.15 -27.57 7.58
N GLY A 10 -13.16 -28.54 6.65
CA GLY A 10 -14.36 -29.29 6.32
C GLY A 10 -15.43 -28.37 5.73
N GLN A 11 -16.60 -28.30 6.38
CA GLN A 11 -17.68 -27.38 6.00
C GLN A 11 -17.55 -25.98 6.59
N ALA A 12 -16.63 -25.77 7.54
CA ALA A 12 -16.43 -24.46 8.16
C ALA A 12 -15.51 -23.58 7.30
N GLU A 13 -15.89 -22.31 7.15
CA GLU A 13 -15.13 -21.29 6.45
C GLU A 13 -14.87 -20.10 7.37
N LYS A 14 -13.65 -19.57 7.36
CA LYS A 14 -13.31 -18.32 8.05
C LYS A 14 -12.41 -17.45 7.17
N THR A 15 -12.90 -16.28 6.79
CA THR A 15 -12.07 -15.22 6.21
C THR A 15 -11.04 -14.74 7.24
N LEU A 16 -9.77 -14.76 6.86
CA LEU A 16 -8.65 -14.37 7.73
C LEU A 16 -8.19 -12.94 7.48
N VAL A 17 -8.35 -12.48 6.24
CA VAL A 17 -7.98 -11.14 5.81
C VAL A 17 -8.76 -10.77 4.55
N THR A 18 -9.15 -9.50 4.42
CA THR A 18 -9.65 -8.91 3.17
C THR A 18 -8.74 -7.78 2.72
N TYR A 19 -8.73 -7.55 1.40
CA TYR A 19 -7.93 -6.53 0.73
C TYR A 19 -8.85 -5.68 -0.13
N ASP A 20 -8.92 -4.38 0.17
CA ASP A 20 -9.70 -3.43 -0.62
C ASP A 20 -8.79 -2.64 -1.55
N TYR A 21 -9.30 -2.36 -2.74
CA TYR A 21 -8.56 -1.68 -3.81
C TYR A 21 -9.34 -0.46 -4.29
N ASP A 22 -8.62 0.58 -4.74
CA ASP A 22 -9.22 1.71 -5.45
C ASP A 22 -9.56 1.36 -6.91
N GLU A 23 -10.10 2.33 -7.64
CA GLU A 23 -10.49 2.19 -9.06
C GLU A 23 -9.30 1.89 -9.98
N GLN A 24 -8.10 2.29 -9.58
CA GLN A 24 -6.83 1.99 -10.28
C GLN A 24 -6.27 0.62 -9.88
N GLN A 25 -7.01 -0.18 -9.11
CA GLN A 25 -6.62 -1.49 -8.60
C GLN A 25 -5.36 -1.46 -7.71
N ARG A 26 -5.14 -0.34 -7.01
CA ARG A 26 -4.09 -0.17 -6.00
C ARG A 26 -4.66 -0.52 -4.63
N LEU A 27 -3.89 -1.24 -3.81
CA LEU A 27 -4.34 -1.66 -2.47
C LEU A 27 -4.52 -0.43 -1.60
N ILE A 28 -5.66 -0.28 -0.92
CA ILE A 28 -5.94 0.87 -0.03
C ILE A 28 -6.16 0.46 1.43
N GLN A 29 -6.59 -0.78 1.67
CA GLN A 29 -6.94 -1.23 3.01
C GLN A 29 -6.72 -2.73 3.18
N VAL A 30 -6.27 -3.14 4.37
CA VAL A 30 -6.19 -4.53 4.80
C VAL A 30 -6.97 -4.68 6.10
N THR A 31 -7.94 -5.59 6.10
CA THR A 31 -8.82 -5.84 7.26
C THR A 31 -8.62 -7.27 7.74
N ASP A 32 -8.40 -7.46 9.05
CA ASP A 32 -8.19 -8.79 9.64
C ASP A 32 -9.50 -9.56 9.87
N ALA A 33 -9.37 -10.78 10.40
CA ALA A 33 -10.48 -11.69 10.68
C ALA A 33 -11.49 -11.16 11.72
N ASP A 34 -11.12 -10.15 12.50
CA ASP A 34 -11.98 -9.50 13.50
C ASP A 34 -12.60 -8.20 12.97
N ASN A 35 -12.53 -7.98 11.65
CA ASN A 35 -12.97 -6.76 10.97
C ASN A 35 -12.20 -5.50 11.42
N ARG A 36 -10.98 -5.64 11.93
CA ARG A 36 -10.13 -4.49 12.25
C ARG A 36 -9.24 -4.15 11.08
N ILE A 37 -9.19 -2.86 10.75
CA ILE A 37 -8.30 -2.35 9.71
C ILE A 37 -6.88 -2.36 10.29
N THR A 38 -6.03 -3.21 9.72
CA THR A 38 -4.65 -3.39 10.18
C THR A 38 -3.67 -2.50 9.45
N ARG A 39 -3.99 -2.16 8.19
CA ARG A 39 -3.18 -1.28 7.35
C ARG A 39 -4.04 -0.43 6.42
N ARG A 40 -3.59 0.80 6.19
CA ARG A 40 -4.08 1.69 5.13
C ARG A 40 -2.94 2.08 4.21
N PHE A 41 -3.24 2.34 2.95
CA PHE A 41 -2.25 2.71 1.93
C PHE A 41 -2.71 3.97 1.19
N GLY A 42 -1.76 4.82 0.86
CA GLY A 42 -1.98 6.06 0.12
C GLY A 42 -1.03 6.11 -1.07
N TRP A 43 -1.52 6.65 -2.16
CA TRP A 43 -0.84 6.66 -3.44
C TRP A 43 -0.72 8.09 -3.94
N ASP A 44 0.39 8.39 -4.60
CA ASP A 44 0.55 9.62 -5.34
C ASP A 44 -0.18 9.48 -6.69
N GLU A 45 -1.07 10.42 -7.02
CA GLU A 45 -1.91 10.30 -8.21
C GLU A 45 -1.16 10.62 -9.51
N GLU A 46 -0.10 11.43 -9.44
CA GLU A 46 0.69 11.78 -10.63
C GLU A 46 1.59 10.62 -11.06
N SER A 47 2.34 10.04 -10.12
CA SER A 47 3.27 8.94 -10.39
C SER A 47 2.62 7.55 -10.32
N GLY A 48 1.48 7.43 -9.63
CA GLY A 48 0.85 6.14 -9.32
C GLY A 48 1.60 5.31 -8.27
N LEU A 49 2.65 5.86 -7.65
CA LEU A 49 3.49 5.16 -6.67
C LEU A 49 2.93 5.30 -5.25
N MET A 50 3.27 4.34 -4.37
CA MET A 50 2.80 4.38 -2.98
C MET A 50 3.47 5.54 -2.25
N ALA A 51 2.67 6.50 -1.80
CA ALA A 51 3.12 7.66 -1.05
C ALA A 51 3.23 7.35 0.45
N MET A 52 2.36 6.50 0.98
CA MET A 52 2.42 6.13 2.39
C MET A 52 1.74 4.79 2.70
N HIS A 53 2.06 4.23 3.87
CA HIS A 53 1.22 3.24 4.53
C HIS A 53 1.13 3.50 6.04
N GLN A 54 -0.03 3.21 6.64
CA GLN A 54 -0.30 3.41 8.06
C GLN A 54 -0.67 2.08 8.73
N TYR A 55 -0.13 1.85 9.93
CA TYR A 55 -0.49 0.73 10.79
C TYR A 55 -1.72 1.07 11.65
N ALA A 56 -2.40 0.06 12.19
CA ALA A 56 -3.50 0.25 13.15
C ALA A 56 -3.11 1.06 14.40
N THR A 57 -1.82 1.18 14.72
CA THR A 57 -1.30 1.99 15.84
C THR A 57 -1.24 3.48 15.53
N GLY A 58 -1.56 3.90 14.31
CA GLY A 58 -1.45 5.29 13.86
C GLY A 58 -0.08 5.67 13.28
N LEU A 59 0.97 4.88 13.56
CA LEU A 59 2.29 5.05 12.93
C LEU A 59 2.18 4.86 11.42
N SER A 60 2.78 5.78 10.66
CA SER A 60 2.78 5.76 9.19
C SER A 60 4.19 5.92 8.63
N SER A 61 4.50 5.14 7.60
CA SER A 61 5.69 5.31 6.77
C SER A 61 5.31 6.08 5.52
N HIS A 62 6.09 7.10 5.18
CA HIS A 62 5.85 7.97 4.02
C HIS A 62 7.06 7.95 3.10
N TYR A 63 6.81 8.16 1.81
CA TYR A 63 7.81 8.09 0.76
C TYR A 63 7.67 9.30 -0.17
N ARG A 64 8.79 9.96 -0.44
CA ARG A 64 8.88 10.89 -1.56
C ARG A 64 9.65 10.23 -2.69
N TRP A 65 9.01 10.11 -3.83
CA TRP A 65 9.60 9.58 -5.05
C TRP A 65 10.17 10.72 -5.89
N GLN A 66 11.25 10.42 -6.61
CA GLN A 66 11.79 11.29 -7.63
C GLN A 66 12.04 10.50 -8.91
N ARG A 67 11.65 11.11 -10.03
CA ARG A 67 11.87 10.63 -11.37
C ARG A 67 13.28 11.01 -11.84
N PHE A 68 14.00 10.05 -12.39
CA PHE A 68 15.31 10.25 -13.00
C PHE A 68 15.23 9.80 -14.46
N ASP A 69 15.74 10.64 -15.36
CA ASP A 69 15.89 10.26 -16.75
C ASP A 69 16.96 9.16 -16.86
N THR A 70 16.64 8.10 -17.57
CA THR A 70 17.63 7.11 -17.97
C THR A 70 18.28 7.53 -19.27
N PHE A 71 19.58 7.30 -19.39
CA PHE A 71 20.36 7.54 -20.61
C PHE A 71 20.77 6.24 -21.31
N THR A 72 20.20 5.10 -20.90
CA THR A 72 20.52 3.80 -21.51
C THR A 72 19.72 3.56 -22.79
N LEU A 73 20.37 2.92 -23.77
CA LEU A 73 19.92 2.83 -25.16
C LEU A 73 18.78 1.82 -25.41
N GLU A 74 18.28 1.12 -24.38
CA GLU A 74 17.36 0.00 -24.59
C GLU A 74 15.93 0.23 -24.12
N ASP A 75 15.67 1.06 -23.11
CA ASP A 75 14.31 1.46 -22.77
C ASP A 75 14.35 2.84 -22.10
N ASN A 76 13.76 3.83 -22.76
CA ASN A 76 13.72 5.23 -22.31
C ASN A 76 12.72 5.44 -21.15
N GLU A 77 12.51 4.40 -20.34
CA GLU A 77 11.58 4.40 -19.22
C GLU A 77 12.25 5.08 -18.03
N PRO A 78 11.60 6.09 -17.43
CA PRO A 78 12.19 6.80 -16.33
C PRO A 78 12.36 5.91 -15.11
N GLU A 79 13.47 6.09 -14.40
CA GLU A 79 13.68 5.41 -13.14
C GLU A 79 13.07 6.23 -12.00
N TRP A 80 12.25 5.58 -11.18
CA TRP A 80 11.73 6.17 -9.95
C TRP A 80 12.49 5.65 -8.74
N ARG A 81 12.95 6.56 -7.88
CA ARG A 81 13.64 6.21 -6.65
C ARG A 81 13.01 6.91 -5.47
N VAL A 82 12.91 6.21 -4.33
CA VAL A 82 12.59 6.86 -3.05
C VAL A 82 13.79 7.71 -2.67
N VAL A 83 13.57 9.01 -2.55
CA VAL A 83 14.61 9.98 -2.16
C VAL A 83 14.41 10.51 -0.74
N GLU A 84 13.27 10.20 -0.13
CA GLU A 84 13.00 10.50 1.27
C GLU A 84 12.04 9.46 1.84
N HIS A 85 12.33 9.02 3.06
CA HIS A 85 11.46 8.15 3.85
C HIS A 85 11.43 8.67 5.28
N TRP A 86 10.23 8.82 5.83
CA TRP A 86 10.04 9.25 7.20
C TRP A 86 8.86 8.54 7.85
N LEU A 87 8.88 8.53 9.18
CA LEU A 87 7.79 8.02 9.99
C LEU A 87 6.98 9.19 10.55
N LYS A 88 5.66 9.03 10.64
CA LYS A 88 4.76 9.98 11.28
C LYS A 88 3.80 9.26 12.22
N GLU A 89 3.68 9.77 13.44
CA GLU A 89 2.65 9.35 14.40
C GLU A 89 1.41 10.23 14.28
N GLU A 90 0.24 9.65 14.53
CA GLU A 90 -1.02 10.39 14.53
C GLU A 90 -1.00 11.42 15.67
N GLY A 91 -1.07 12.72 15.34
CA GLY A 91 -1.05 13.83 16.32
C GLY A 91 0.11 14.82 16.23
N GLN A 92 1.10 14.60 15.35
CA GLN A 92 2.09 15.65 15.03
C GLN A 92 1.61 16.47 13.81
N THR A 93 1.01 17.63 14.10
CA THR A 93 0.81 18.74 13.15
C THR A 93 2.00 19.67 13.17
#